data_AF-A0A7I7XXT4-F1
#
_entry.id   AF-A0A7I7XXT4-F1
#
_cell.length_a   1.000
_cell.length_b   1.000
_cell.length_c   1.000
_cell.angle_alpha   90.00
_cell.angle_beta   90.00
_cell.angle_gamma   90.00
#
_symmetry.space_group_name_H-M   'P 1'
#
loop_
_entity.id
_entity.type
_entity.pdbx_description
1 polymer ?
#
loop_
_entity_poly.entity_id
_entity_poly.type
_entity_poly.pdbx_seq_one_letter_code
_entity_poly.pdbx_strand_id
1 'polypeptide(L)'
;MFALATLLTLVNQVSGTPYVSGGDSPRGTDCSGLASWVANAATGRPVYGDRFHTGNQERALLARGFKYGTAPNALVIGWNGGHTAVTLPDGTPVSSGEGGGVKVGGGGAYQKQFTKHMYLPAEQMAGAEPAPIDPMLPPPPPEPVIVQADTLMPPPPPPAPEPLPPPGPEVIPVDAMLPPPPAPELLPPPGPEVIPVDAMLPPPPAPELLPPPGPEFITADNNMVPPPAPDAPPIGV
;
A
#
# COMPACT_ATOMS: atom_id res chain seq x y z
N MET A 1 -4.77 22.83 0.32
CA MET A 1 -3.45 22.76 -0.36
C MET A 1 -2.35 22.13 0.50
N PHE A 2 -2.49 22.02 1.82
CA PHE A 2 -1.47 21.42 2.71
C PHE A 2 -1.18 19.92 2.47
N ALA A 3 -2.18 19.12 2.08
CA ALA A 3 -2.03 17.67 1.95
C ALA A 3 -1.03 17.20 0.88
N LEU A 4 -1.01 17.86 -0.28
CA LEU A 4 -0.08 17.52 -1.36
C LEU A 4 1.36 17.88 -0.98
N ALA A 5 1.57 19.04 -0.36
CA ALA A 5 2.89 19.47 0.09
C ALA A 5 3.48 18.50 1.12
N THR A 6 2.69 18.03 2.09
CA THR A 6 3.14 17.02 3.07
C THR A 6 3.50 15.70 2.40
N LEU A 7 2.73 15.27 1.39
CA LEU A 7 3.01 14.04 0.65
C LEU A 7 4.29 14.14 -0.19
N LEU A 8 4.50 15.29 -0.86
CA LEU A 8 5.73 15.56 -1.60
C LEU A 8 6.95 15.64 -0.68
N THR A 9 6.83 16.28 0.48
CA THR A 9 7.89 16.32 1.49
C THR A 9 8.23 14.90 1.97
N LEU A 10 7.23 14.07 2.27
CA LEU A 10 7.47 12.67 2.66
C LEU A 10 8.22 11.92 1.57
N VAL A 11 7.75 12.01 0.32
CA VAL A 11 8.36 11.31 -0.82
C VAL A 11 9.81 11.76 -1.03
N ASN A 12 10.09 13.06 -0.91
CA ASN A 12 11.45 13.58 -0.98
C ASN A 12 12.32 13.09 0.19
N GLN A 13 11.77 12.99 1.41
CA GLN A 13 12.47 12.48 2.58
C GLN A 13 12.82 10.99 2.48
N VAL A 14 11.93 10.18 1.90
CA VAL A 14 12.15 8.73 1.77
C VAL A 14 12.86 8.34 0.48
N SER A 15 13.13 9.30 -0.41
CA SER A 15 13.91 9.04 -1.62
C SER A 15 15.32 8.55 -1.26
N GLY A 16 15.76 7.47 -1.88
CA GLY A 16 17.03 6.80 -1.57
C GLY A 16 16.96 5.76 -0.45
N THR A 17 15.83 5.60 0.24
CA THR A 17 15.64 4.49 1.20
C THR A 17 15.86 3.14 0.52
N PRO A 18 16.74 2.25 1.04
CA PRO A 18 17.07 0.98 0.39
C PRO A 18 15.87 0.05 0.17
N TYR A 19 15.97 -0.82 -0.83
CA TYR A 19 14.98 -1.88 -1.01
C TYR A 19 15.18 -2.98 0.04
N VAL A 20 14.17 -3.24 0.85
CA VAL A 20 14.17 -4.35 1.82
C VAL A 20 12.82 -5.05 1.71
N SER A 21 12.83 -6.33 1.35
CA SER A 21 11.61 -7.14 1.29
C SER A 21 10.90 -7.16 2.65
N GLY A 22 9.61 -6.81 2.67
CA GLY A 22 8.83 -6.70 3.90
C GLY A 22 9.15 -5.47 4.76
N GLY A 23 10.05 -4.59 4.31
CA GLY A 23 10.46 -3.40 5.05
C GLY A 23 9.34 -2.38 5.22
N ASP A 24 9.29 -1.76 6.40
CA ASP A 24 8.32 -0.74 6.80
C ASP A 24 8.97 0.28 7.75
N SER A 25 10.17 0.74 7.39
CA SER A 25 10.91 1.73 8.18
C SER A 25 11.80 2.61 7.30
N PRO A 26 12.31 3.74 7.83
CA PRO A 26 13.32 4.55 7.14
C PRO A 26 14.58 3.78 6.71
N ARG A 27 14.87 2.61 7.32
CA ARG A 27 16.02 1.78 6.98
C ARG A 27 15.82 0.94 5.71
N GLY A 28 14.58 0.80 5.24
CA GLY A 28 14.30 0.06 4.02
C GLY A 28 12.82 -0.26 3.83
N THR A 29 12.41 -0.35 2.57
CA THR A 29 11.04 -0.71 2.17
C THR A 29 11.01 -1.46 0.86
N ASP A 30 10.02 -2.33 0.70
CA ASP A 30 9.66 -2.90 -0.59
C ASP A 30 8.70 -1.99 -1.36
N CYS A 31 8.31 -2.42 -2.56
CA CYS A 31 7.37 -1.71 -3.42
C CYS A 31 6.04 -1.42 -2.71
N SER A 32 5.51 -2.40 -1.98
CA SER A 32 4.23 -2.31 -1.28
C SER A 32 4.29 -1.52 0.03
N GLY A 33 5.43 -1.54 0.73
CA GLY A 33 5.68 -0.71 1.90
C GLY A 33 5.67 0.77 1.52
N LEU A 34 6.35 1.14 0.43
CA LEU A 34 6.33 2.53 -0.07
C LEU A 34 4.90 2.96 -0.44
N ALA A 35 4.17 2.11 -1.17
CA ALA A 35 2.77 2.39 -1.51
C ALA A 35 1.90 2.55 -0.25
N SER A 36 2.19 1.79 0.80
CA SER A 36 1.52 1.89 2.10
C SER A 36 1.80 3.23 2.78
N TRP A 37 3.06 3.66 2.82
CA TRP A 37 3.47 4.93 3.41
C TRP A 37 2.75 6.11 2.78
N VAL A 38 2.75 6.14 1.45
CA VAL A 38 2.07 7.17 0.66
C VAL A 38 0.56 7.13 0.92
N ALA A 39 -0.07 5.96 0.87
CA ALA A 39 -1.50 5.83 1.10
C ALA A 39 -1.90 6.20 2.55
N ASN A 40 -1.07 5.88 3.53
CA ASN A 40 -1.27 6.24 4.92
C ASN A 40 -1.16 7.76 5.11
N ALA A 41 -0.08 8.36 4.61
CA ALA A 41 0.14 9.80 4.68
C ALA A 41 -0.98 10.61 4.00
N ALA A 42 -1.46 10.14 2.85
CA ALA A 42 -2.54 10.78 2.10
C ALA A 42 -3.92 10.67 2.79
N THR A 43 -4.05 9.82 3.81
CA THR A 43 -5.31 9.56 4.51
C THR A 43 -5.23 9.87 6.01
N GLY A 44 -4.22 10.65 6.42
CA GLY A 44 -4.04 11.06 7.80
C GLY A 44 -3.64 9.95 8.76
N ARG A 45 -3.11 8.82 8.26
CA ARG A 45 -2.67 7.68 9.08
C ARG A 45 -1.16 7.77 9.38
N PRO A 46 -0.68 7.14 10.46
CA PRO A 46 0.74 6.94 10.68
C PRO A 46 1.40 6.31 9.45
N VAL A 47 2.52 6.89 9.00
CA VAL A 47 3.23 6.44 7.79
C VAL A 47 3.65 4.98 7.92
N TYR A 48 4.22 4.62 9.07
CA TYR A 48 4.70 3.28 9.40
C TYR A 48 3.71 2.51 10.29
N GLY A 49 3.78 1.18 10.30
CA GLY A 49 3.05 0.32 11.23
C GLY A 49 1.65 -0.09 10.78
N ASP A 50 1.10 0.54 9.73
CA ASP A 50 -0.15 0.15 9.06
C ASP A 50 0.14 -0.18 7.58
N ARG A 51 1.07 -1.12 7.35
CA ARG A 51 1.47 -1.54 6.00
C ARG A 51 0.48 -2.52 5.37
N PHE A 52 0.46 -2.55 4.04
CA PHE A 52 -0.16 -3.59 3.23
C PHE A 52 0.87 -4.19 2.24
N HIS A 53 0.46 -5.26 1.55
CA HIS A 53 1.22 -5.93 0.50
C HIS A 53 0.31 -6.16 -0.72
N THR A 54 0.89 -6.46 -1.89
CA THR A 54 0.12 -6.60 -3.16
C THR A 54 -1.09 -7.54 -3.05
N GLY A 55 -0.97 -8.62 -2.29
CA GLY A 55 -2.05 -9.59 -2.03
C GLY A 55 -3.26 -9.05 -1.26
N ASN A 56 -3.12 -8.01 -0.43
CA ASN A 56 -4.23 -7.40 0.32
C ASN A 56 -4.45 -5.91 0.01
N GLN A 57 -3.67 -5.34 -0.91
CA GLN A 57 -3.62 -3.92 -1.26
C GLN A 57 -4.99 -3.36 -1.64
N GLU A 58 -5.78 -4.11 -2.41
CA GLU A 58 -7.13 -3.68 -2.82
C GLU A 58 -8.02 -3.36 -1.61
N ARG A 59 -8.14 -4.30 -0.67
CA ARG A 59 -8.93 -4.13 0.56
C ARG A 59 -8.38 -3.00 1.43
N ALA A 60 -7.05 -2.90 1.51
CA ALA A 60 -6.37 -1.88 2.29
C ALA A 60 -6.62 -0.46 1.75
N LEU A 61 -6.59 -0.29 0.43
CA LEU A 61 -6.86 1.00 -0.23
C LEU A 61 -8.33 1.39 -0.15
N LEU A 62 -9.27 0.44 -0.29
CA LEU A 62 -10.70 0.71 -0.07
C LEU A 62 -10.98 1.19 1.36
N ALA A 63 -10.36 0.58 2.37
CA ALA A 63 -10.48 1.01 3.77
C ALA A 63 -9.89 2.40 4.05
N ARG A 64 -9.06 2.90 3.12
CA ARG A 64 -8.45 4.24 3.11
C ARG A 64 -9.23 5.21 2.20
N GLY A 65 -10.37 4.80 1.66
CA GLY A 65 -11.24 5.65 0.85
C GLY A 65 -10.81 5.82 -0.60
N PHE A 66 -9.88 4.99 -1.09
CA PHE A 66 -9.54 4.95 -2.51
C PHE A 66 -10.69 4.37 -3.33
N LYS A 67 -10.78 4.78 -4.58
CA LYS A 67 -11.76 4.36 -5.57
C LYS A 67 -11.08 3.55 -6.67
N TYR A 68 -11.80 2.63 -7.31
CA TYR A 68 -11.29 1.85 -8.44
C TYR A 68 -10.99 2.73 -9.67
N GLY A 69 -9.92 2.39 -10.38
CA GLY A 69 -9.51 3.04 -11.62
C GLY A 69 -8.43 4.10 -11.41
N THR A 70 -8.43 5.11 -12.29
CA THR A 70 -7.52 6.25 -12.25
C THR A 70 -8.30 7.55 -12.43
N ALA A 71 -7.73 8.67 -11.99
CA ALA A 71 -8.29 9.98 -12.21
C ALA A 71 -7.17 11.02 -12.38
N PRO A 72 -7.39 12.10 -13.14
CA PRO A 72 -6.48 13.24 -13.16
C PRO A 72 -6.47 13.92 -11.79
N ASN A 73 -5.36 14.61 -11.45
CA ASN A 73 -5.20 15.32 -10.18
C ASN A 73 -5.52 14.44 -8.96
N ALA A 74 -5.11 13.18 -8.99
CA ALA A 74 -5.35 12.21 -7.92
C ALA A 74 -4.09 11.44 -7.60
N LEU A 75 -3.99 10.98 -6.36
CA LEU A 75 -3.00 9.99 -5.99
C LEU A 75 -3.43 8.65 -6.59
N VAL A 76 -2.63 8.09 -7.49
CA VAL A 76 -2.94 6.82 -8.18
C VAL A 76 -1.93 5.77 -7.77
N ILE A 77 -2.44 4.56 -7.48
CA ILE A 77 -1.63 3.39 -7.15
C ILE A 77 -1.97 2.29 -8.13
N GLY A 78 -0.96 1.83 -8.86
CA GLY A 78 -1.05 0.71 -9.81
C GLY A 78 -0.35 -0.51 -9.22
N TRP A 79 -0.92 -1.70 -9.40
CA TRP A 79 -0.30 -2.94 -8.95
C TRP A 79 -0.70 -4.17 -9.78
N ASN A 80 0.07 -5.24 -9.62
CA ASN A 80 -0.21 -6.59 -10.10
C ASN A 80 0.11 -7.60 -8.97
N GLY A 81 0.29 -8.88 -9.30
CA GLY A 81 0.58 -9.92 -8.30
C GLY A 81 1.90 -9.75 -7.54
N GLY A 82 2.89 -9.05 -8.11
CA GLY A 82 4.26 -8.99 -7.55
C GLY A 82 4.84 -7.58 -7.39
N HIS A 83 4.22 -6.56 -7.97
CA HIS A 83 4.77 -5.20 -7.95
C HIS A 83 3.69 -4.13 -7.81
N THR A 84 4.08 -2.98 -7.26
CA THR A 84 3.23 -1.79 -7.15
C THR A 84 4.05 -0.51 -7.24
N ALA A 85 3.46 0.53 -7.80
CA ALA A 85 4.04 1.87 -7.86
C ALA A 85 2.96 2.94 -7.73
N VAL A 86 3.41 4.16 -7.46
CA VAL A 86 2.58 5.30 -7.13
C VAL A 86 2.78 6.40 -8.16
N THR A 87 1.72 7.15 -8.47
CA THR A 87 1.80 8.45 -9.12
C THR A 87 1.05 9.47 -8.27
N LEU A 88 1.75 10.53 -7.87
CA LEU A 88 1.20 11.61 -7.06
C LEU A 88 0.23 12.48 -7.88
N PRO A 89 -0.63 13.31 -7.22
CA PRO A 89 -1.59 14.16 -7.91
C PRO A 89 -1.01 15.13 -8.94
N ASP A 90 0.22 15.58 -8.74
CA ASP A 90 0.97 16.44 -9.68
C ASP A 90 1.55 15.66 -10.89
N GLY A 91 1.32 14.35 -10.95
CA GLY A 91 1.86 13.45 -11.95
C GLY A 91 3.23 12.86 -11.61
N THR A 92 3.83 13.22 -10.47
CA THR A 92 5.15 12.73 -10.07
C THR A 92 5.12 11.23 -9.79
N PRO A 93 5.88 10.40 -10.52
CA PRO A 93 5.94 8.96 -10.29
C PRO A 93 6.89 8.64 -9.14
N VAL A 94 6.51 7.69 -8.30
CA VAL A 94 7.31 7.22 -7.17
C VAL A 94 7.24 5.69 -7.10
N SER A 95 8.39 5.03 -6.98
CA SER A 95 8.45 3.57 -6.87
C SER A 95 9.61 3.10 -6.01
N SER A 96 9.50 1.88 -5.48
CA SER A 96 10.59 1.13 -4.85
C SER A 96 10.67 -0.23 -5.55
N GLY A 97 11.86 -0.73 -5.81
CA GLY A 97 12.11 -2.02 -6.48
C GLY A 97 12.43 -1.95 -7.98
N GLU A 98 12.34 -0.77 -8.59
CA GLU A 98 12.62 -0.56 -10.03
C GLU A 98 14.05 -0.06 -10.25
N GLY A 99 15.03 -0.90 -9.92
CA GLY A 99 16.45 -0.54 -9.96
C GLY A 99 17.04 -0.21 -8.57
N GLY A 100 16.34 -0.57 -7.49
CA GLY A 100 16.82 -0.39 -6.13
C GLY A 100 15.71 0.05 -5.19
N GLY A 101 16.07 0.85 -4.20
CA GLY A 101 15.15 1.40 -3.20
C GLY A 101 14.14 2.42 -3.73
N VAL A 102 13.65 3.27 -2.84
CA VAL A 102 12.69 4.32 -3.16
C VAL A 102 13.33 5.35 -4.10
N LYS A 103 12.63 5.69 -5.18
CA LYS A 103 13.01 6.75 -6.10
C LYS A 103 11.81 7.54 -6.60
N VAL A 104 12.05 8.81 -6.90
CA VAL A 104 11.19 9.65 -7.73
C VAL A 104 11.60 9.47 -9.19
N GLY A 105 10.63 9.29 -10.09
CA GLY A 105 10.89 9.04 -11.51
C GLY A 105 10.50 7.63 -11.97
N GLY A 106 10.47 7.43 -13.30
CA GLY A 106 10.03 6.18 -13.92
C GLY A 106 8.57 6.21 -14.35
N GLY A 107 7.94 5.04 -14.50
CA GLY A 107 6.57 4.95 -15.05
C GLY A 107 5.44 5.15 -14.04
N GLY A 108 5.74 5.14 -12.74
CA GLY A 108 4.73 5.31 -11.67
C GLY A 108 3.60 4.29 -11.77
N ALA A 109 2.39 4.67 -11.36
CA ALA A 109 1.21 3.82 -11.40
C ALA A 109 0.72 3.46 -12.81
N TYR A 110 1.20 4.13 -13.88
CA TYR A 110 0.69 3.97 -15.25
C TYR A 110 1.49 3.00 -16.11
N GLN A 111 2.34 2.18 -15.50
CA GLN A 111 3.11 1.18 -16.24
C GLN A 111 2.20 0.09 -16.80
N LYS A 112 2.49 -0.35 -18.02
CA LYS A 112 1.70 -1.38 -18.74
C LYS A 112 1.56 -2.72 -18.00
N GLN A 113 2.46 -3.00 -17.05
CA GLN A 113 2.46 -4.23 -16.26
C GLN A 113 1.39 -4.27 -15.17
N PHE A 114 0.81 -3.13 -14.80
CA PHE A 114 -0.20 -3.08 -13.74
C PHE A 114 -1.57 -3.37 -14.31
N THR A 115 -2.23 -4.37 -13.72
CA THR A 115 -3.56 -4.81 -14.12
C THR A 115 -4.65 -4.24 -13.22
N LYS A 116 -4.27 -3.69 -12.06
CA LYS A 116 -5.17 -3.08 -11.08
C LYS A 116 -4.73 -1.67 -10.77
N HIS A 117 -5.71 -0.78 -10.62
CA HIS A 117 -5.49 0.63 -10.29
C HIS A 117 -6.56 1.10 -9.32
N MET A 118 -6.15 1.93 -8.38
CA MET A 118 -7.03 2.69 -7.51
C MET A 118 -6.49 4.09 -7.31
N TYR A 119 -7.38 5.03 -7.05
CA TYR A 119 -7.04 6.43 -6.87
C TYR A 119 -7.71 7.06 -5.65
N LEU A 120 -7.08 8.09 -5.12
CA LEU A 120 -7.63 8.98 -4.11
C LEU A 120 -7.63 10.41 -4.68
N PRO A 121 -8.81 11.03 -4.87
CA PRO A 121 -8.88 12.43 -5.34
C PRO A 121 -8.07 13.35 -4.44
N ALA A 122 -7.35 14.32 -5.02
CA ALA A 122 -6.53 15.23 -4.22
C ALA A 122 -7.33 16.02 -3.19
N GLU A 123 -8.61 16.28 -3.48
CA GLU A 123 -9.56 16.96 -2.61
C GLU A 123 -9.94 16.12 -1.38
N GLN A 124 -9.81 14.79 -1.48
CA GLN A 124 -10.12 13.85 -0.41
C GLN A 124 -8.89 13.50 0.44
N MET A 125 -7.68 13.92 0.03
CA MET A 125 -6.48 13.66 0.82
C MET A 125 -6.52 14.46 2.12
N ALA A 126 -6.64 13.75 3.23
CA ALA A 126 -6.40 14.31 4.54
C ALA A 126 -4.88 14.38 4.69
N GLY A 127 -4.30 15.58 4.53
CA GLY A 127 -2.89 15.79 4.80
C GLY A 127 -2.61 15.30 6.21
N ALA A 128 -1.62 14.41 6.36
CA ALA A 128 -1.15 13.97 7.67
C ALA A 128 -1.03 15.20 8.59
N GLU A 129 -1.84 15.23 9.65
CA GLU A 129 -1.51 16.10 10.77
C GLU A 129 -0.10 15.70 11.19
N PRO A 130 0.82 16.67 11.40
CA PRO A 130 2.13 16.34 11.92
C PRO A 130 1.92 15.53 13.19
N ALA A 131 2.59 14.38 13.31
CA ALA A 131 2.51 13.56 14.50
C ALA A 131 2.68 14.46 15.73
N PRO A 132 1.89 14.28 16.80
CA PRO A 132 1.97 15.13 17.98
C PRO A 132 3.43 15.26 18.39
N ILE A 133 3.95 16.48 18.36
CA ILE A 133 5.24 16.84 18.95
C ILE A 133 5.16 16.40 20.41
N ASP A 134 5.90 15.33 20.73
CA ASP A 134 6.10 14.89 22.10
C ASP A 134 6.60 16.11 22.90
N PRO A 135 5.88 16.61 23.91
CA PRO A 135 6.25 17.85 24.61
C PRO A 135 7.59 17.77 25.36
N MET A 136 8.23 16.59 25.33
CA MET A 136 9.57 16.33 25.86
C MET A 136 10.68 16.42 24.78
N LEU A 137 10.36 16.58 23.49
CA LEU A 137 11.33 16.86 22.44
C LEU A 137 11.57 18.39 22.34
N PRO A 138 12.82 18.86 22.19
CA PRO A 138 13.06 20.28 21.90
C PRO A 138 12.30 20.66 20.62
N PRO A 139 11.70 21.88 20.58
CA PRO A 139 10.93 22.31 19.42
C PRO A 139 11.81 22.21 18.17
N PRO A 140 11.27 21.77 17.02
CA PRO A 140 12.00 21.84 15.77
C PRO A 140 12.44 23.29 15.54
N PRO A 141 13.63 23.53 14.97
CA PRO A 141 14.06 24.88 14.64
C PRO A 141 13.00 25.54 13.77
N PRO A 142 12.70 26.84 13.96
CA PRO A 142 11.71 27.53 13.15
C PRO A 142 12.08 27.37 11.67
N GLU A 143 11.11 26.94 10.87
CA GLU A 143 11.26 26.86 9.41
C GLU A 143 11.75 28.21 8.90
N PRO A 144 12.68 28.25 7.92
CA PRO A 144 13.07 29.51 7.33
C PRO A 144 11.85 30.13 6.66
N VAL A 145 11.35 31.21 7.24
CA VAL A 145 10.39 32.11 6.60
C VAL A 145 11.05 32.59 5.31
N ILE A 146 10.59 32.08 4.16
CA ILE A 146 10.98 32.63 2.87
C ILE A 146 10.27 33.98 2.74
N VAL A 147 10.93 35.01 3.25
CA VAL A 147 10.60 36.39 2.94
C VAL A 147 10.92 36.58 1.46
N GLN A 148 9.89 36.79 0.64
CA GLN A 148 10.08 37.28 -0.73
C GLN A 148 10.74 38.66 -0.65
N ALA A 149 12.07 38.69 -0.77
CA ALA A 149 12.83 39.90 -1.03
C ALA A 149 13.04 40.00 -2.54
N ASP A 150 12.00 40.44 -3.24
CA ASP A 150 12.16 41.05 -4.54
C ASP A 150 12.84 42.42 -4.35
N THR A 151 13.73 42.77 -5.28
CA THR A 151 14.52 44.02 -5.40
C THR A 151 15.76 44.21 -4.50
N LEU A 152 16.94 44.13 -5.13
CA LEU A 152 18.10 45.05 -5.05
C LEU A 152 19.51 44.42 -5.18
N MET A 153 19.68 43.27 -5.86
CA MET A 153 21.02 42.82 -6.26
C MET A 153 21.20 42.83 -7.78
N PRO A 154 22.22 43.51 -8.33
CA PRO A 154 22.59 43.33 -9.72
C PRO A 154 22.97 41.86 -9.96
N PRO A 155 22.62 41.28 -11.12
CA PRO A 155 22.97 39.89 -11.41
C PRO A 155 24.49 39.71 -11.37
N PRO A 156 24.98 38.56 -10.86
CA PRO A 156 26.40 38.26 -10.88
C PRO A 156 26.92 38.21 -12.33
N PRO A 157 28.18 38.59 -12.58
CA PRO A 157 28.77 38.47 -13.90
C PRO A 157 28.75 37.00 -14.35
N PRO A 158 28.58 36.73 -15.66
CA PRO A 158 28.57 35.37 -16.17
C PRO A 158 29.90 34.67 -15.83
N PRO A 159 29.87 33.37 -15.50
CA PRO A 159 31.08 32.61 -15.23
C PRO A 159 31.98 32.59 -16.47
N ALA A 160 33.29 32.68 -16.25
CA ALA A 160 34.27 32.53 -17.31
C ALA A 160 34.19 31.11 -17.92
N PRO A 161 34.42 30.93 -19.23
CA PRO A 161 34.42 29.61 -19.85
C PRO A 161 35.44 28.70 -19.18
N GLU A 162 35.01 27.53 -18.73
CA GLU A 162 35.90 26.50 -18.19
C GLU A 162 36.86 26.01 -19.29
N PRO A 163 38.15 25.80 -18.99
CA PRO A 163 39.07 25.19 -19.94
C PRO A 163 38.63 23.75 -20.23
N LEU A 164 38.61 23.40 -21.52
CA LEU A 164 38.24 22.05 -21.98
C LEU A 164 39.08 20.99 -21.27
N PRO A 165 38.47 19.87 -20.84
CA PRO A 165 39.22 18.77 -20.26
C PRO A 165 40.22 18.22 -21.28
N PRO A 166 41.42 17.80 -20.86
CA PRO A 166 42.37 17.15 -21.76
C PRO A 166 41.76 15.85 -22.31
N PRO A 167 42.08 15.46 -23.55
CA PRO A 167 41.62 14.19 -24.09
C PRO A 167 42.12 13.05 -23.20
N GLY A 168 41.16 12.31 -22.62
CA GLY A 168 41.45 11.13 -21.80
C GLY A 168 42.02 9.99 -22.65
N PRO A 169 42.69 9.01 -22.04
CA PRO A 169 43.19 7.83 -22.75
C PRO A 169 42.02 7.04 -23.34
N GLU A 170 42.21 6.61 -24.58
CA GLU A 170 41.27 5.84 -25.39
C GLU A 170 40.82 4.57 -24.64
N VAL A 171 39.53 4.51 -24.30
CA VAL A 171 38.94 3.35 -23.62
C VAL A 171 38.78 2.25 -24.65
N ILE A 172 39.74 1.32 -24.65
CA ILE A 172 39.61 0.02 -25.30
C ILE A 172 38.33 -0.66 -24.77
N PRO A 173 37.34 -0.98 -25.62
CA PRO A 173 36.15 -1.68 -25.16
C PRO A 173 36.57 -3.05 -24.63
N VAL A 174 36.21 -3.35 -23.37
CA VAL A 174 36.54 -4.61 -22.67
C VAL A 174 35.66 -5.78 -23.15
N ASP A 175 35.12 -5.69 -24.37
CA ASP A 175 34.11 -6.59 -24.94
C ASP A 175 34.74 -7.77 -25.72
N ALA A 176 35.89 -8.27 -25.26
CA ALA A 176 36.60 -9.36 -25.92
C ALA A 176 37.11 -10.46 -24.97
N MET A 177 36.72 -10.45 -23.69
CA MET A 177 37.23 -11.43 -22.71
C MET A 177 36.18 -12.04 -21.78
N LEU A 178 34.88 -11.80 -21.99
CA LEU A 178 33.87 -12.64 -21.36
C LEU A 178 33.68 -13.92 -22.20
N PRO A 179 33.80 -15.13 -21.60
CA PRO A 179 33.38 -16.34 -22.28
C PRO A 179 31.89 -16.22 -22.65
N PRO A 180 31.46 -16.78 -23.80
CA PRO A 180 30.07 -16.75 -24.18
C PRO A 180 29.19 -17.36 -23.06
N PRO A 181 27.97 -16.84 -22.85
CA PRO A 181 27.06 -17.40 -21.88
C PRO A 181 26.85 -18.89 -22.19
N PRO A 182 26.73 -19.77 -21.17
CA PRO A 182 26.42 -21.16 -21.39
C PRO A 182 25.13 -21.27 -22.20
N ALA A 183 25.11 -22.16 -23.20
CA ALA A 183 23.91 -22.46 -23.96
C ALA A 183 22.78 -22.82 -22.97
N PRO A 184 21.52 -22.39 -23.23
CA PRO A 184 20.41 -22.78 -22.38
C PRO A 184 20.37 -24.31 -22.31
N GLU A 185 20.46 -24.85 -21.08
CA GLU A 185 20.19 -26.27 -20.86
C GLU A 185 18.80 -26.55 -21.41
N LEU A 186 18.75 -27.38 -22.45
CA LEU A 186 17.49 -27.95 -22.91
C LEU A 186 16.88 -28.67 -21.72
N LEU A 187 15.80 -28.10 -21.19
CA LEU A 187 14.98 -28.76 -20.18
C LEU A 187 14.73 -30.19 -20.67
N PRO A 188 14.98 -31.22 -19.83
CA PRO A 188 14.62 -32.58 -20.21
C PRO A 188 13.11 -32.60 -20.54
N PRO A 189 12.68 -33.42 -21.51
CA PRO A 189 11.28 -33.53 -21.84
C PRO A 189 10.49 -33.85 -20.56
N PRO A 190 9.28 -33.29 -20.39
CA PRO A 190 8.49 -33.57 -19.20
C PRO A 190 8.35 -35.08 -19.05
N GLY A 191 8.84 -35.60 -17.91
CA GLY A 191 8.61 -36.97 -17.51
C GLY A 191 7.11 -37.24 -17.36
N PRO A 192 6.66 -38.50 -17.38
CA PRO A 192 5.26 -38.82 -17.19
C PRO A 192 4.79 -38.20 -15.87
N GLU A 193 3.68 -37.47 -15.98
CA GLU A 193 3.02 -36.75 -14.90
C GLU A 193 2.76 -37.72 -13.73
N VAL A 194 3.53 -37.57 -12.65
CA VAL A 194 3.23 -38.23 -11.39
C VAL A 194 2.04 -37.50 -10.80
N ILE A 195 0.85 -38.01 -11.11
CA ILE A 195 -0.40 -37.60 -10.49
C ILE A 195 -0.17 -37.73 -8.97
N PRO A 196 -0.31 -36.66 -8.18
CA PRO A 196 -0.22 -36.79 -6.73
C PRO A 196 -1.30 -37.77 -6.27
N VAL A 197 -0.88 -38.82 -5.57
CA VAL A 197 -1.75 -39.90 -5.05
C VAL A 197 -2.73 -39.43 -3.97
N ASP A 198 -2.81 -38.12 -3.72
CA ASP A 198 -3.74 -37.48 -2.78
C ASP A 198 -5.15 -37.26 -3.36
N ALA A 199 -5.43 -37.73 -4.58
CA ALA A 199 -6.77 -37.69 -5.17
C ALA A 199 -7.66 -38.91 -4.84
N MET A 200 -7.24 -39.77 -3.90
CA MET A 200 -7.96 -41.01 -3.56
C MET A 200 -8.42 -41.13 -2.11
N LEU A 201 -8.34 -40.05 -1.31
CA LEU A 201 -9.09 -40.03 -0.07
C LEU A 201 -10.56 -39.69 -0.39
N PRO A 202 -11.53 -40.55 -0.01
CA PRO A 202 -12.93 -40.17 -0.14
C PRO A 202 -13.18 -38.86 0.61
N PRO A 203 -14.05 -37.98 0.10
CA PRO A 203 -14.36 -36.73 0.79
C PRO A 203 -14.80 -37.05 2.23
N PRO A 204 -14.47 -36.21 3.22
CA PRO A 204 -14.99 -36.38 4.56
C PRO A 204 -16.54 -36.43 4.50
N PRO A 205 -17.20 -37.26 5.32
CA PRO A 205 -18.64 -37.32 5.33
C PRO A 205 -19.20 -35.91 5.57
N ALA A 206 -20.20 -35.53 4.79
CA ALA A 206 -20.91 -34.27 5.00
C ALA A 206 -21.39 -34.21 6.46
N PRO A 207 -21.33 -33.04 7.12
CA PRO A 207 -21.97 -32.89 8.42
C PRO A 207 -23.44 -33.30 8.26
N GLU A 208 -23.90 -34.23 9.10
CA GLU A 208 -25.32 -34.58 9.16
C GLU A 208 -26.10 -33.27 9.36
N LEU A 209 -26.82 -32.86 8.32
CA LEU A 209 -27.83 -31.83 8.46
C LEU A 209 -28.85 -32.41 9.43
N LEU A 210 -28.84 -31.90 10.66
CA LEU A 210 -29.94 -32.11 11.59
C LEU A 210 -31.23 -31.86 10.80
N PRO A 211 -32.21 -32.78 10.86
CA PRO A 211 -33.48 -32.56 10.19
C PRO A 211 -34.04 -31.22 10.69
N PRO A 212 -34.67 -30.42 9.79
CA PRO A 212 -35.31 -29.19 10.23
C PRO A 212 -36.25 -29.51 11.39
N PRO A 213 -36.35 -28.65 12.43
CA PRO A 213 -37.32 -28.86 13.48
C PRO A 213 -38.69 -29.00 12.82
N GLY A 214 -39.33 -30.15 13.06
CA GLY A 214 -40.70 -30.37 12.63
C GLY A 214 -41.63 -29.31 13.24
N PRO A 215 -42.84 -29.12 12.69
CA PRO A 215 -43.79 -28.17 13.25
C PRO A 215 -44.02 -28.51 14.73
N GLU A 216 -43.84 -27.51 15.59
CA GLU A 216 -44.06 -27.64 17.02
C GLU A 216 -45.48 -28.15 17.27
N PHE A 217 -45.58 -29.44 17.60
CA PHE A 217 -46.75 -29.96 18.28
C PHE A 217 -46.69 -29.41 19.69
N ILE A 218 -47.60 -28.49 19.98
CA ILE A 218 -47.90 -28.01 21.31
C ILE A 218 -48.45 -29.20 22.10
N THR A 219 -47.57 -30.02 22.66
CA THR A 219 -47.93 -30.99 23.70
C THR A 219 -48.13 -30.20 24.98
N ALA A 220 -49.39 -30.08 25.39
CA ALA A 220 -49.78 -29.58 26.69
C ALA A 220 -49.01 -30.33 27.79
N ASP A 221 -48.11 -29.63 28.47
CA ASP A 221 -47.46 -30.13 29.68
C ASP A 221 -48.52 -30.15 30.79
N ASN A 222 -49.00 -31.35 31.06
CA ASN A 222 -50.10 -31.62 31.98
C ASN A 222 -49.57 -31.74 33.42
N ASN A 223 -48.80 -30.74 33.88
CA ASN A 223 -48.26 -30.74 35.23
C ASN A 223 -48.15 -29.34 35.87
N MET A 224 -49.11 -28.46 35.57
CA MET A 224 -49.33 -27.25 36.34
C MET A 224 -50.44 -27.51 37.37
N VAL A 225 -50.07 -27.57 38.64
CA VAL A 225 -51.02 -27.49 39.76
C VAL A 225 -51.83 -26.19 39.58
N PRO A 226 -53.18 -26.22 39.51
CA PRO A 226 -53.95 -25.00 39.35
C PRO A 226 -53.81 -24.12 40.62
N PRO A 227 -53.69 -22.79 40.48
CA PRO A 227 -53.71 -21.90 41.63
C PRO A 227 -55.06 -21.97 42.35
N PRO A 228 -55.10 -21.83 43.70
CA PRO A 228 -56.36 -21.85 44.43
C PRO A 228 -57.27 -20.71 43.97
N ALA A 229 -58.57 -21.03 43.82
CA ALA A 229 -59.59 -20.09 43.38
C ALA A 229 -59.71 -18.90 44.35
N PRO A 230 -60.00 -17.67 43.85
CA PRO A 230 -60.20 -16.52 44.70
C PRO A 230 -61.50 -16.64 45.51
N ASP A 231 -61.42 -16.41 46.82
CA ASP A 231 -62.57 -16.37 47.73
C ASP A 231 -63.61 -15.34 47.24
N ALA A 232 -64.83 -15.80 47.00
CA ALA A 232 -65.96 -14.94 46.67
C ALA A 232 -66.44 -14.20 47.93
N PRO A 233 -66.81 -12.91 47.84
CA PRO A 233 -67.28 -12.14 48.99
C PRO A 233 -68.68 -12.61 49.44
N PRO A 234 -69.02 -12.46 50.74
CA PRO A 234 -70.28 -12.95 51.28
C PRO A 234 -71.48 -12.15 50.72
N ILE A 235 -72.45 -12.86 50.16
CA ILE A 235 -73.77 -12.29 49.85
C ILE A 235 -74.56 -12.20 51.15
N GLY A 236 -74.88 -10.97 51.55
CA GLY A 236 -75.76 -10.72 52.69
C GLY A 236 -77.22 -11.06 52.37
N VAL A 237 -77.88 -11.65 53.35
CA VAL A 237 -79.29 -11.41 53.75
C VAL A 237 -79.36 -11.53 55.26
#